data_AF-A0A534B369-F1
#
_entry.id   AF-A0A534B369-F1
#
_cell.length_a   1.000
_cell.length_b   1.000
_cell.length_c   1.000
_cell.angle_alpha   90.00
_cell.angle_beta   90.00
_cell.angle_gamma   90.00
#
_symmetry.space_group_name_H-M   'P 1'
#
loop_
_entity.id
_entity.type
_entity.pdbx_description
1 polymer ?
#
loop_
_entity_poly.entity_id
_entity_poly.type
_entity_poly.pdbx_seq_one_letter_code
_entity_poly.pdbx_strand_id
1 'polypeptide(L)'
;MEVTKSGSLALLRCAKRRALLAVATPLVAALLLTPGITRAQTGGAATAESGALQEVIVTAERREERALEVPVSTAVLSGESLAVLGTAGQDIRQLAFAVPSLNIESSNGRTFPRFYIRGYGNTDFTTFASQPVGLYYDDIVQENPALKGFPIFDQQDIEVLRGPQGTLFGRNSPAGV
;
A
#
# COMPACT_ATOMS: atom_id res chain seq x y z
N MET A 1 5.92 -51.21 -52.72
CA MET A 1 7.01 -50.98 -53.68
C MET A 1 7.59 -49.63 -53.32
N GLU A 2 8.55 -49.63 -52.40
CA GLU A 2 9.99 -49.42 -52.71
C GLU A 2 10.33 -47.93 -52.91
N VAL A 3 11.42 -47.34 -52.44
CA VAL A 3 12.46 -47.66 -51.46
C VAL A 3 13.30 -46.36 -51.34
N THR A 4 13.66 -46.00 -50.10
CA THR A 4 14.85 -45.24 -49.62
C THR A 4 15.35 -43.95 -50.29
N LYS A 5 15.75 -42.99 -49.44
CA LYS A 5 17.00 -42.25 -49.62
C LYS A 5 17.80 -42.19 -48.31
N SER A 6 19.07 -42.58 -48.46
CA SER A 6 20.13 -42.75 -47.47
C SER A 6 20.69 -41.41 -46.95
N GLY A 7 21.18 -41.42 -45.71
CA GLY A 7 21.93 -40.32 -45.08
C GLY A 7 22.58 -40.75 -43.76
N SER A 8 23.83 -41.19 -43.86
CA SER A 8 24.72 -41.81 -42.86
C SER A 8 25.19 -40.88 -41.73
N LEU A 9 25.39 -41.43 -40.52
CA LEU A 9 26.45 -41.14 -39.51
C LEU A 9 26.12 -41.92 -38.21
N ALA A 10 26.59 -43.16 -38.00
CA ALA A 10 27.83 -43.50 -37.29
C ALA A 10 28.00 -42.69 -35.98
N LEU A 11 27.97 -43.25 -34.76
CA LEU A 11 28.87 -44.29 -34.26
C LEU A 11 28.30 -45.00 -33.01
N LEU A 12 28.35 -46.33 -33.04
CA LEU A 12 28.31 -47.23 -31.88
C LEU A 12 29.51 -46.99 -30.96
N ARG A 13 29.30 -47.04 -29.63
CA ARG A 13 30.22 -47.74 -28.71
C ARG A 13 29.44 -48.45 -27.60
N CYS A 14 29.55 -49.79 -27.62
CA CYS A 14 29.13 -50.71 -26.58
C CYS A 14 30.38 -51.19 -25.80
N ALA A 15 30.13 -51.67 -24.57
CA ALA A 15 31.01 -52.43 -23.67
C ALA A 15 31.89 -51.57 -22.73
N LYS A 16 32.09 -51.87 -21.43
CA LYS A 16 32.01 -53.14 -20.69
C LYS A 16 31.57 -52.91 -19.22
N ARG A 17 30.94 -53.94 -18.66
CA ARG A 17 30.68 -54.20 -17.24
C ARG A 17 31.97 -54.47 -16.44
N ARG A 18 32.09 -53.93 -15.21
CA ARG A 18 32.76 -54.49 -14.00
C ARG A 18 32.22 -53.69 -12.79
N ALA A 19 31.36 -54.20 -11.89
CA ALA A 19 31.50 -55.25 -10.88
C ALA A 19 32.28 -54.82 -9.60
N LEU A 20 31.54 -54.74 -8.49
CA LEU A 20 31.92 -54.73 -7.05
C LEU A 20 32.79 -53.54 -6.55
N LEU A 21 32.65 -52.99 -5.33
CA LEU A 21 32.36 -53.58 -4.01
C LEU A 21 31.56 -52.61 -3.12
N ALA A 22 30.76 -53.20 -2.24
CA ALA A 22 30.12 -52.57 -1.09
C ALA A 22 31.14 -52.21 0.00
N VAL A 23 30.94 -51.08 0.68
CA VAL A 23 31.28 -50.92 2.10
C VAL A 23 30.18 -50.07 2.75
N ALA A 24 29.50 -50.69 3.70
CA ALA A 24 28.53 -50.06 4.58
C ALA A 24 29.26 -49.38 5.75
N THR A 25 28.81 -48.17 6.09
CA THR A 25 28.99 -47.57 7.43
C THR A 25 27.80 -46.65 7.72
N PRO A 26 26.84 -47.06 8.56
CA PRO A 26 25.85 -46.16 9.13
C PRO A 26 26.29 -45.78 10.56
N LEU A 27 26.72 -44.53 10.79
CA LEU A 27 26.90 -44.01 12.13
C LEU A 27 26.92 -42.48 12.11
N VAL A 28 26.20 -41.87 13.08
CA VAL A 28 26.25 -40.44 13.48
C VAL A 28 25.49 -39.49 12.51
N ALA A 29 24.55 -38.63 12.89
CA ALA A 29 24.08 -38.15 14.20
C ALA A 29 22.59 -37.77 14.11
N ALA A 30 21.82 -38.26 15.07
CA ALA A 30 20.64 -37.57 15.55
C ALA A 30 21.11 -36.44 16.48
N LEU A 31 20.98 -35.18 16.04
CA LEU A 31 20.75 -34.02 16.91
C LEU A 31 20.47 -32.82 16.02
N LEU A 32 19.25 -32.28 16.11
CA LEU A 32 18.88 -30.85 16.05
C LEU A 32 17.34 -30.79 15.94
N LEU A 33 16.67 -31.22 17.02
CA LEU A 33 15.39 -30.64 17.39
C LEU A 33 15.70 -29.21 17.86
N THR A 34 15.55 -28.23 16.98
CA THR A 34 15.33 -26.85 17.39
C THR A 34 13.85 -26.72 17.72
N PRO A 35 13.45 -26.49 18.99
CA PRO A 35 12.10 -26.05 19.26
C PRO A 35 11.95 -24.68 18.60
N GLY A 36 11.06 -24.63 17.61
CA GLY A 36 10.66 -23.37 16.99
C GLY A 36 10.22 -22.42 18.10
N ILE A 37 10.90 -21.29 18.21
CA ILE A 37 10.46 -20.17 19.03
C ILE A 37 9.16 -19.70 18.41
N THR A 38 8.04 -20.23 18.90
CA THR A 38 6.72 -19.68 18.65
C THR A 38 6.76 -18.25 19.15
N ARG A 39 6.85 -17.30 18.23
CA ARG A 39 6.64 -15.89 18.52
C ARG A 39 5.18 -15.80 18.96
N ALA A 40 4.95 -15.74 20.27
CA ALA A 40 3.65 -15.37 20.80
C ALA A 40 3.35 -13.99 20.22
N GLN A 41 2.42 -13.94 19.26
CA GLN A 41 1.80 -12.69 18.90
C GLN A 41 0.99 -12.28 20.11
N THR A 42 1.54 -11.42 20.94
CA THR A 42 0.76 -10.47 21.73
C THR A 42 0.10 -9.49 20.76
N GLY A 43 -0.80 -10.03 19.93
CA GLY A 43 -1.94 -9.27 19.44
C GLY A 43 -2.82 -9.08 20.65
N GLY A 44 -2.56 -8.02 21.41
CA GLY A 44 -3.51 -7.52 22.37
C GLY A 44 -4.76 -7.13 21.60
N ALA A 45 -5.68 -8.08 21.45
CA ALA A 45 -7.07 -7.75 21.24
C ALA A 45 -7.47 -6.99 22.51
N ALA A 46 -7.34 -5.65 22.44
CA ALA A 46 -7.94 -4.76 23.40
C ALA A 46 -9.40 -5.19 23.49
N THR A 47 -9.75 -5.79 24.61
CA THR A 47 -11.14 -6.08 24.93
C THR A 47 -11.78 -4.71 24.99
N ALA A 48 -12.51 -4.35 23.93
CA ALA A 48 -13.24 -3.11 23.89
C ALA A 48 -14.25 -3.17 25.04
N GLU A 49 -13.91 -2.52 26.16
CA GLU A 49 -14.88 -2.25 27.20
C GLU A 49 -16.02 -1.49 26.53
N SER A 50 -17.17 -2.15 26.45
CA SER A 50 -18.37 -1.66 25.77
C SER A 50 -18.87 -0.40 26.48
N GLY A 51 -18.27 0.75 26.15
CA GLY A 51 -18.47 2.03 26.82
C GLY A 51 -17.27 2.99 26.77
N ALA A 52 -16.05 2.51 26.48
CA ALA A 52 -14.89 3.37 26.30
C ALA A 52 -14.87 3.98 24.88
N LEU A 53 -14.57 5.28 24.77
CA LEU A 53 -14.33 5.92 23.48
C LEU A 53 -13.14 5.22 22.79
N GLN A 54 -13.33 4.85 21.53
CA GLN A 54 -12.27 4.25 20.74
C GLN A 54 -11.18 5.30 20.51
N GLU A 55 -9.95 4.92 20.84
CA GLU A 55 -8.78 5.76 20.61
C GLU A 55 -8.43 5.76 19.13
N VAL A 56 -8.29 6.95 18.55
CA VAL A 56 -7.90 7.13 17.14
C VAL A 56 -6.45 7.58 17.14
N ILE A 57 -5.59 6.71 16.62
CA ILE A 57 -4.17 6.99 16.37
C ILE A 57 -4.03 7.52 14.94
N VAL A 58 -3.22 8.56 14.77
CA VAL A 58 -2.97 9.22 13.49
C VAL A 58 -1.48 9.44 13.29
N THR A 59 -1.09 9.62 12.04
CA THR A 59 0.28 9.87 11.59
C THR A 59 0.49 11.28 11.03
N ALA A 60 -0.42 12.20 11.31
CA ALA A 60 -0.42 13.59 10.85
C ALA A 60 0.94 14.34 11.01
N GLU A 61 1.71 14.06 12.07
CA GLU A 61 3.04 14.68 12.28
C GLU A 61 4.23 13.77 11.89
N ARG A 62 4.01 12.77 11.03
CA ARG A 62 4.99 11.70 10.71
C ARG A 62 5.40 10.85 11.93
N ARG A 63 4.56 10.84 12.97
CA ARG A 63 4.68 10.03 14.17
C ARG A 63 3.28 9.60 14.62
N GLU A 64 3.19 8.41 15.23
CA GLU A 64 1.93 7.88 15.75
C GLU A 64 1.54 8.63 17.03
N GLU A 65 0.42 9.35 16.98
CA GLU A 65 -0.11 10.11 18.11
C GLU A 65 -1.63 10.05 18.17
N ARG A 66 -2.19 10.36 19.33
CA ARG A 66 -3.64 10.42 19.52
C ARG A 66 -4.19 11.62 18.77
N ALA A 67 -5.28 11.43 18.02
CA ALA A 67 -5.91 12.50 17.24
C ALA A 67 -6.28 13.76 18.07
N LEU A 68 -6.52 13.60 19.38
CA LEU A 68 -6.82 14.69 20.31
C LEU A 68 -5.61 15.53 20.72
N GLU A 69 -4.41 14.97 20.60
CA GLU A 69 -3.15 15.60 21.01
C GLU A 69 -2.47 16.33 19.85
N VAL A 70 -2.85 16.00 18.61
CA VAL A 70 -2.30 16.65 17.42
C VAL A 70 -2.81 18.10 17.30
N PRO A 71 -1.92 19.10 17.24
CA PRO A 71 -2.30 20.52 17.17
C PRO A 71 -2.69 20.97 15.75
N VAL A 72 -3.30 20.09 14.96
CA VAL A 72 -3.75 20.37 13.59
C VAL A 72 -5.18 19.87 13.38
N SER A 73 -5.90 20.52 12.47
CA SER A 73 -7.27 20.15 12.12
C SER A 73 -7.28 18.93 11.21
N THR A 74 -7.24 17.74 11.81
CA THR A 74 -7.24 16.46 11.09
C THR A 74 -8.66 15.91 10.93
N ALA A 75 -8.89 15.12 9.89
CA ALA A 75 -10.04 14.24 9.75
C ALA A 75 -9.52 12.86 9.35
N VAL A 76 -10.08 11.81 9.92
CA VAL A 76 -9.62 10.43 9.74
C VAL A 76 -10.79 9.58 9.28
N LEU A 77 -10.55 8.75 8.26
CA LEU A 77 -11.48 7.73 7.81
C LEU A 77 -10.78 6.39 7.93
N SER A 78 -11.40 5.45 8.62
CA SER A 78 -10.83 4.13 8.91
C SER A 78 -11.90 3.04 8.89
N GLY A 79 -11.45 1.79 8.79
CA GLY A 79 -12.28 0.59 8.98
C GLY A 79 -13.57 0.57 8.14
N GLU A 80 -14.72 0.44 8.82
CA GLU A 80 -16.03 0.32 8.17
C GLU A 80 -16.37 1.55 7.31
N SER A 81 -15.97 2.76 7.70
CA SER A 81 -16.27 3.97 6.93
C SER A 81 -15.57 3.95 5.56
N LEU A 82 -14.32 3.51 5.51
CA LEU A 82 -13.60 3.31 4.25
C LEU A 82 -14.16 2.13 3.44
N ALA A 83 -14.55 1.05 4.10
CA ALA A 83 -15.18 -0.09 3.43
C ALA A 83 -16.47 0.32 2.71
N VAL A 84 -17.32 1.10 3.37
CA VAL A 84 -18.56 1.65 2.79
C VAL A 84 -18.26 2.57 1.61
N LEU A 85 -17.32 3.50 1.76
CA LEU A 85 -16.88 4.35 0.64
C LEU A 85 -16.35 3.51 -0.53
N GLY A 86 -15.62 2.43 -0.24
CA GLY A 86 -15.09 1.56 -1.28
C GLY A 86 -16.17 0.84 -2.10
N THR A 87 -17.30 0.48 -1.47
CA THR A 87 -18.44 -0.12 -2.20
C THR A 87 -19.01 0.78 -3.29
N ALA A 88 -18.84 2.10 -3.18
CA ALA A 88 -19.33 3.07 -4.15
C ALA A 88 -18.37 3.25 -5.34
N GLY A 89 -17.39 2.36 -5.53
CA GLY A 89 -16.54 2.30 -6.71
C GLY A 89 -15.13 2.84 -6.52
N GLN A 90 -14.65 2.98 -5.27
CA GLN A 90 -13.27 3.35 -4.94
C GLN A 90 -12.84 4.72 -5.51
N ASP A 91 -13.79 5.64 -5.71
CA ASP A 91 -13.52 6.96 -6.28
C ASP A 91 -13.07 7.93 -5.18
N ILE A 92 -11.89 8.53 -5.36
CA ILE A 92 -11.34 9.49 -4.39
C ILE A 92 -12.26 10.68 -4.13
N ARG A 93 -13.12 11.02 -5.10
CA ARG A 93 -14.09 12.11 -4.98
C ARG A 93 -15.12 11.89 -3.86
N GLN A 94 -15.32 10.65 -3.44
CA GLN A 94 -16.29 10.31 -2.40
C GLN A 94 -15.84 10.78 -1.02
N LEU A 95 -14.53 11.01 -0.83
CA LEU A 95 -14.01 11.60 0.40
C LEU A 95 -14.60 12.99 0.67
N ALA A 96 -14.99 13.73 -0.36
CA ALA A 96 -15.62 15.04 -0.20
C ALA A 96 -16.96 14.99 0.55
N PHE A 97 -17.63 13.83 0.58
CA PHE A 97 -18.88 13.66 1.35
C PHE A 97 -18.63 13.31 2.82
N ALA A 98 -17.47 12.75 3.14
CA ALA A 98 -17.13 12.28 4.49
C ALA A 98 -16.25 13.27 5.25
N VAL A 99 -15.39 14.03 4.55
CA VAL A 99 -14.42 14.95 5.15
C VAL A 99 -14.92 16.40 5.07
N PRO A 100 -15.10 17.09 6.20
CA PRO A 100 -15.52 18.48 6.20
C PRO A 100 -14.48 19.40 5.58
N SER A 101 -14.96 20.35 4.78
CA SER A 101 -14.13 21.34 4.06
C SER A 101 -13.22 20.77 2.98
N LEU A 102 -13.32 19.47 2.67
CA LEU A 102 -12.70 18.86 1.51
C LEU A 102 -13.70 18.87 0.36
N ASN A 103 -13.26 19.34 -0.81
CA ASN A 103 -14.01 19.24 -2.04
C ASN A 103 -13.08 18.70 -3.14
N ILE A 104 -13.60 17.78 -3.95
CA ILE A 104 -12.83 17.12 -5.00
C ILE A 104 -13.63 17.16 -6.30
N GLU A 105 -13.10 17.89 -7.27
CA GLU A 105 -13.72 18.04 -8.59
C GLU A 105 -12.86 17.42 -9.67
N SER A 106 -13.47 17.02 -10.78
CA SER A 106 -12.71 16.69 -11.98
C SER A 106 -13.51 17.05 -13.22
N SER A 107 -12.82 17.66 -14.19
CA SER A 107 -13.34 17.89 -15.53
C SER A 107 -13.12 16.69 -16.46
N ASN A 108 -12.26 15.74 -16.08
CA ASN A 108 -11.80 14.64 -16.94
C ASN A 108 -12.15 13.26 -16.33
N GLY A 109 -13.30 13.16 -15.67
CA GLY A 109 -13.74 11.91 -15.02
C GLY A 109 -12.99 11.62 -13.72
N ARG A 110 -12.32 10.45 -13.62
CA ARG A 110 -11.56 10.04 -12.42
C ARG A 110 -10.06 10.31 -12.54
N THR A 111 -9.56 10.56 -13.75
CA THR A 111 -8.13 10.56 -14.06
C THR A 111 -7.39 11.78 -13.48
N PHE A 112 -8.06 12.92 -13.36
CA PHE A 112 -7.44 14.16 -12.88
C PHE A 112 -8.35 14.85 -11.86
N PRO A 113 -8.39 14.37 -10.61
CA PRO A 113 -9.10 15.06 -9.54
C PRO A 113 -8.32 16.30 -9.10
N ARG A 114 -9.07 17.33 -8.69
CA ARG A 114 -8.59 18.59 -8.14
C ARG A 114 -9.12 18.70 -6.73
N PHE A 115 -8.21 18.86 -5.79
CA PHE A 115 -8.53 18.94 -4.37
C PHE A 115 -8.61 20.40 -3.95
N TYR A 116 -9.61 20.67 -3.13
CA TYR A 116 -9.85 21.96 -2.50
C TYR A 116 -10.04 21.71 -1.01
N ILE A 117 -9.25 22.38 -0.17
CA ILE A 117 -9.40 22.35 1.28
C ILE A 117 -9.69 23.76 1.76
N ARG A 118 -10.81 23.95 2.48
CA ARG A 118 -11.29 25.28 2.92
C ARG A 118 -11.39 26.29 1.76
N GLY A 119 -11.78 25.82 0.58
CA GLY A 119 -11.90 26.64 -0.64
C GLY A 119 -10.58 26.97 -1.34
N TYR A 120 -9.42 26.64 -0.75
CA TYR A 120 -8.13 26.74 -1.41
C TYR A 120 -7.85 25.45 -2.19
N GLY A 121 -7.63 25.58 -3.50
CA GLY A 121 -7.30 24.47 -4.36
C GLY A 121 -6.71 24.93 -5.68
N ASN A 122 -6.64 24.01 -6.63
CA ASN A 122 -5.90 24.26 -7.86
C ASN A 122 -6.62 25.27 -8.77
N THR A 123 -5.89 26.31 -9.21
CA THR A 123 -6.34 27.32 -10.18
C THR A 123 -5.78 27.09 -11.58
N ASP A 124 -4.72 26.28 -11.71
CA ASP A 124 -4.06 25.94 -12.98
C ASP A 124 -4.25 24.44 -13.29
N PHE A 125 -4.94 24.14 -14.38
CA PHE A 125 -5.35 22.78 -14.73
C PHE A 125 -4.36 22.06 -15.66
N THR A 126 -3.18 22.64 -15.89
CA THR A 126 -2.13 21.97 -16.66
C THR A 126 -1.51 20.81 -15.86
N THR A 127 -1.06 19.77 -16.55
CA THR A 127 -0.48 18.57 -15.91
C THR A 127 0.78 18.87 -15.09
N PHE A 128 1.45 20.00 -15.36
CA PHE A 128 2.69 20.42 -14.70
C PHE A 128 2.48 21.52 -13.67
N ALA A 129 1.23 21.91 -13.41
CA ALA A 129 0.91 22.91 -12.39
C ALA A 129 1.23 22.38 -10.98
N SER A 130 1.80 23.24 -10.15
CA SER A 130 1.94 22.96 -8.72
C SER A 130 0.56 23.06 -8.07
N GLN A 131 0.23 22.06 -7.25
CA GLN A 131 -1.06 22.00 -6.58
C GLN A 131 -0.91 22.44 -5.11
N PRO A 132 -1.85 23.22 -4.57
CA PRO A 132 -1.77 23.72 -3.19
C PRO A 132 -2.19 22.69 -2.13
N VAL A 133 -2.75 21.55 -2.55
CA VAL A 133 -3.08 20.42 -1.70
C VAL A 133 -2.17 19.26 -2.09
N GLY A 134 -1.35 18.80 -1.15
CA GLY A 134 -0.52 17.62 -1.32
C GLY A 134 -1.38 16.36 -1.32
N LEU A 135 -0.88 15.27 -1.91
CA LEU A 135 -1.45 13.94 -1.69
C LEU A 135 -0.28 13.01 -1.41
N TYR A 136 -0.41 12.21 -0.38
CA TYR A 136 0.60 11.25 0.03
C TYR A 136 0.00 9.86 0.05
N TYR A 137 0.75 8.89 -0.43
CA TYR A 137 0.42 7.47 -0.36
C TYR A 137 1.63 6.78 0.25
N ASP A 138 1.46 6.16 1.41
CA ASP A 138 2.54 5.54 2.20
C ASP A 138 3.79 6.45 2.30
N ASP A 139 3.61 7.68 2.78
CA ASP A 139 4.66 8.72 2.89
C ASP A 139 5.29 9.21 1.57
N ILE A 140 4.86 8.68 0.42
CA ILE A 140 5.35 9.07 -0.90
C ILE A 140 4.41 10.12 -1.51
N VAL A 141 4.99 11.25 -1.86
CA VAL A 141 4.26 12.36 -2.48
C VAL A 141 3.78 12.01 -3.90
N GLN A 142 2.51 12.27 -4.16
CA GLN A 142 1.86 12.11 -5.46
C GLN A 142 1.77 13.47 -6.16
N GLU A 143 2.90 13.92 -6.72
CA GLU A 143 2.98 15.23 -7.39
C GLU A 143 2.18 15.27 -8.70
N ASN A 144 2.20 14.17 -9.45
CA ASN A 144 1.52 14.12 -10.75
C ASN A 144 0.01 14.05 -10.55
N PRO A 145 -0.79 14.93 -11.17
CA PRO A 145 -2.24 14.95 -10.99
C PRO A 145 -2.93 13.65 -11.48
N ALA A 146 -2.30 12.87 -12.37
CA ALA A 146 -2.80 11.55 -12.77
C ALA A 146 -2.74 10.53 -11.62
N LEU A 147 -1.69 10.60 -10.78
CA LEU A 147 -1.52 9.71 -9.63
C LEU A 147 -2.53 10.03 -8.52
N LYS A 148 -3.01 11.27 -8.46
CA LYS A 148 -4.05 11.64 -7.50
C LYS A 148 -5.43 11.08 -7.84
N GLY A 149 -5.63 10.61 -9.08
CA GLY A 149 -6.83 9.89 -9.51
C GLY A 149 -6.82 8.40 -9.17
N PHE A 150 -5.77 7.91 -8.52
CA PHE A 150 -5.66 6.51 -8.17
C PHE A 150 -6.82 6.10 -7.26
N PRO A 151 -7.47 4.95 -7.52
CA PRO A 151 -8.58 4.51 -6.71
C PRO A 151 -8.14 4.30 -5.27
N ILE A 152 -8.98 4.69 -4.33
CA ILE A 152 -8.80 4.35 -2.92
C ILE A 152 -9.13 2.88 -2.79
N PHE A 153 -8.17 1.98 -2.78
CA PHE A 153 -8.45 0.57 -2.49
C PHE A 153 -7.41 0.03 -1.54
N ASP A 154 -7.80 -0.96 -0.73
CA ASP A 154 -6.91 -1.65 0.20
C ASP A 154 -6.12 -0.68 1.12
N GLN A 155 -6.76 0.43 1.49
CA GLN A 155 -6.18 1.40 2.41
C GLN A 155 -6.67 1.11 3.83
N GLN A 156 -5.74 1.09 4.78
CA GLN A 156 -6.07 0.94 6.20
C GLN A 156 -6.80 2.19 6.73
N ASP A 157 -6.19 3.36 6.52
CA ASP A 157 -6.63 4.65 7.04
C ASP A 157 -6.38 5.76 6.02
N ILE A 158 -7.26 6.76 5.99
CA ILE A 158 -7.07 8.01 5.24
C ILE A 158 -7.12 9.17 6.22
N GLU A 159 -6.07 9.97 6.20
CA GLU A 159 -5.94 11.17 7.03
C GLU A 159 -5.95 12.39 6.13
N VAL A 160 -6.72 13.42 6.51
CA VAL A 160 -6.77 14.70 5.81
C VAL A 160 -6.40 15.82 6.77
N LEU A 161 -5.33 16.55 6.45
CA LEU A 161 -4.82 17.62 7.29
C LEU A 161 -5.21 18.96 6.68
N ARG A 162 -6.00 19.75 7.43
CA ARG A 162 -6.59 20.98 6.90
C ARG A 162 -5.80 22.21 7.34
N GLY A 163 -5.34 22.98 6.35
CA GLY A 163 -4.55 24.19 6.55
C GLY A 163 -3.08 24.00 6.16
N PRO A 164 -2.25 25.05 6.28
CA PRO A 164 -0.87 25.02 5.79
C PRO A 164 -0.01 23.95 6.47
N GLN A 165 0.57 23.06 5.67
CA GLN A 165 1.45 21.95 6.10
C GLN A 165 2.87 22.07 5.52
N GLY A 166 3.34 23.30 5.30
CA GLY A 166 4.61 23.55 4.59
C GLY A 166 5.87 23.05 5.31
N THR A 167 5.82 22.87 6.63
CA THR A 167 6.96 22.46 7.46
C THR A 167 7.28 20.98 7.34
N LEU A 168 6.26 20.09 7.33
CA LEU A 168 6.43 18.64 7.31
C LEU A 168 6.28 18.03 5.90
N PHE A 169 5.55 18.70 5.02
CA PHE A 169 5.15 18.18 3.71
C PHE A 169 5.65 19.06 2.54
N GLY A 170 6.45 20.08 2.83
CA GLY A 170 7.11 20.90 1.81
C GLY A 170 6.19 21.86 1.06
N ARG A 171 6.62 22.27 -0.14
CA ARG A 171 6.08 23.46 -0.84
C ARG A 171 4.64 23.32 -1.37
N ASN A 172 4.14 22.10 -1.55
CA ASN A 172 2.85 21.83 -2.22
C ASN A 172 1.69 21.64 -1.23
N SER A 173 1.82 22.17 -0.01
CA SER A 173 0.84 21.98 1.05
C SER A 173 0.32 23.27 1.71
N PRO A 174 0.17 24.43 1.03
CA PRO A 174 -0.38 25.63 1.65
C PRO A 174 -1.86 25.49 2.06
N ALA A 175 -2.64 24.64 1.40
CA ALA A 175 -4.05 24.41 1.74
C ALA A 175 -4.25 23.19 2.66
N GLY A 176 -3.37 22.20 2.57
CA GLY A 176 -3.44 20.94 3.32
C GLY A 176 -2.74 19.80 2.60
N VAL A 177 -2.89 18.60 3.16
CA VAL A 177 -2.49 17.32 2.56
C VAL A 177 -3.56 16.26 2.76
#